data_AF-I4B7P5-F1
#
_entry.id   AF-I4B7P5-F1
#
_cell.length_a   1.000
_cell.length_b   1.000
_cell.length_c   1.000
_cell.angle_alpha   90.00
_cell.angle_beta   90.00
_cell.angle_gamma   90.00
#
_symmetry.space_group_name_H-M   'P 1'
#
loop_
_entity.id
_entity.type
_entity.pdbx_description
1 polymer ?
#
loop_
_entity_poly.entity_id
_entity_poly.type
_entity_poly.pdbx_seq_one_letter_code
_entity_poly.pdbx_strand_id
1 'polypeptide(L)'
;MSLTTHTNPSYTPNQPFNRRSIPGAQAYTDLAINLLNNLYPKTCPTCRIPLTKSISTRAYVIRCPTCHYQGSRYVGTPLAGLKIPLWMFGWALNESLERYPKVLTASEIQKRLGVAKNTATLIKRRLQLLAAEHLPKLNARIYQDLEKNLGNVNFPREDDKDLSKIIAGKAIPQVDTCALYSTSSRANGGRKRWKHGGLTASIYMSDKLGGEQKGILVQTLAWKNGPVIYQSVPDNRGETLRPMLDKYIPKNVPVFTDEGYKFYYRINKNHRMINHSLKSKDKRHRFSRERWSRHGINTQCVEGHNRNLKHNFGSGYGYIKPKWSQLYLDEYAFWRNVRYYGWEALLVGAGSEGRGAGSGGGELGNFSAQTTSRGEAASVGFVRNNYPRKTSKISESLPQHFYQALTLEDRKVKSQPLYRNRRDQRIQALLKTDSSGLLAAALKEFSEFWPGSQDFQRAKQKQYAHIAAVLWENLPGEGWCSLSEMLDEIDIDRKKSYRILRKWFALNLIELIDRSSPTAVNLKYEFDIRKKQPTLPDLLYVLDRSNLKEFNANARTLIPKTYVPKKARQK
;
A
#
# COMPACT_ATOMS: atom_id res chain seq x y z
N MET A 1 -39.30 19.02 30.36
CA MET A 1 -39.98 17.78 30.80
C MET A 1 -38.90 16.75 31.13
N SER A 2 -39.02 16.11 32.29
CA SER A 2 -37.93 15.65 33.16
C SER A 2 -36.91 14.67 32.57
N LEU A 3 -35.63 14.99 32.79
CA LEU A 3 -34.46 14.13 32.62
C LEU A 3 -34.40 13.12 33.78
N THR A 4 -34.65 11.84 33.51
CA THR A 4 -34.30 10.76 34.45
C THR A 4 -32.85 10.32 34.19
N THR A 5 -31.97 10.76 35.07
CA THR A 5 -30.57 10.31 35.15
C THR A 5 -30.53 8.86 35.66
N HIS A 6 -30.19 7.90 34.80
CA HIS A 6 -29.82 6.57 35.25
C HIS A 6 -28.41 6.61 35.86
N THR A 7 -28.34 6.52 37.18
CA THR A 7 -27.10 6.38 37.95
C THR A 7 -26.44 5.02 37.63
N ASN A 8 -25.16 5.06 37.25
CA ASN A 8 -24.33 3.85 37.14
C ASN A 8 -24.16 3.19 38.52
N PRO A 9 -24.38 1.88 38.68
CA PRO A 9 -24.04 1.19 39.92
C PRO A 9 -22.51 1.10 40.06
N SER A 10 -22.02 1.46 41.25
CA SER A 10 -20.62 1.37 41.66
C SER A 10 -20.12 -0.07 41.61
N TYR A 11 -19.01 -0.31 40.90
CA TYR A 11 -18.39 -1.61 40.73
C TYR A 11 -17.50 -1.97 41.94
N THR A 12 -17.84 -3.03 42.67
CA THR A 12 -16.99 -3.64 43.71
C THR A 12 -16.26 -4.88 43.17
N PRO A 13 -14.94 -5.08 43.42
CA PRO A 13 -14.13 -6.00 42.60
C PRO A 13 -14.29 -7.51 42.85
N ASN A 14 -15.06 -7.96 43.85
CA ASN A 14 -15.01 -9.36 44.31
C ASN A 14 -16.39 -10.02 44.52
N GLN A 15 -17.37 -9.80 43.63
CA GLN A 15 -18.59 -10.61 43.65
C GLN A 15 -18.57 -11.73 42.58
N PRO A 16 -19.00 -12.96 42.92
CA PRO A 16 -19.17 -14.03 41.93
C PRO A 16 -20.18 -13.59 40.85
N PHE A 17 -19.83 -13.88 39.59
CA PHE A 17 -20.60 -13.49 38.40
C PHE A 17 -22.02 -14.06 38.46
N ASN A 18 -22.98 -13.26 38.93
CA ASN A 18 -24.38 -13.65 38.97
C ASN A 18 -24.92 -13.68 37.54
N ARG A 19 -25.31 -14.88 37.05
CA ARG A 19 -25.91 -15.14 35.72
C ARG A 19 -27.31 -14.53 35.57
N ARG A 20 -27.52 -13.27 35.97
CA ARG A 20 -28.70 -12.52 35.55
C ARG A 20 -28.48 -12.11 34.11
N SER A 21 -29.38 -12.57 33.24
CA SER A 21 -29.41 -12.31 31.81
C SER A 21 -29.10 -10.84 31.54
N ILE A 22 -28.11 -10.58 30.68
CA ILE A 22 -27.97 -9.24 30.10
C ILE A 22 -29.33 -8.91 29.45
N PRO A 23 -29.98 -7.78 29.81
CA PRO A 23 -31.22 -7.36 29.18
C PRO A 23 -31.08 -7.40 27.65
N GLY A 24 -32.03 -8.00 26.95
CA GLY A 24 -32.02 -8.05 25.48
C GLY A 24 -31.26 -9.22 24.84
N ALA A 25 -30.92 -10.29 25.57
CA ALA A 25 -30.27 -11.49 24.97
C ALA A 25 -31.01 -12.05 23.74
N GLN A 26 -32.35 -12.04 23.76
CA GLN A 26 -33.16 -12.43 22.60
C GLN A 26 -32.98 -11.44 21.44
N ALA A 27 -33.09 -10.13 21.70
CA ALA A 27 -32.87 -9.10 20.69
C ALA A 27 -31.47 -9.18 20.04
N TYR A 28 -30.42 -9.47 20.82
CA TYR A 28 -29.09 -9.69 20.27
C TYR A 28 -28.99 -10.99 19.45
N THR A 29 -29.72 -12.04 19.84
CA THR A 29 -29.82 -13.25 19.02
C THR A 29 -30.48 -12.94 17.68
N ASP A 30 -31.59 -12.22 17.70
CA ASP A 30 -32.34 -11.84 16.51
C ASP A 30 -31.52 -10.93 15.59
N LEU A 31 -30.79 -9.96 16.16
CA LEU A 31 -29.84 -9.12 15.42
C LEU A 31 -28.79 -9.95 14.68
N ALA A 32 -28.17 -10.91 15.37
CA ALA A 32 -27.17 -11.78 14.76
C ALA A 32 -27.79 -12.72 13.71
N ILE A 33 -28.99 -13.25 13.93
CA ILE A 33 -29.71 -14.10 12.95
C ILE A 33 -30.05 -13.29 11.70
N ASN A 34 -30.60 -12.09 11.85
CA ASN A 34 -30.97 -11.22 10.74
C ASN A 34 -29.74 -10.88 9.89
N LEU A 35 -28.65 -10.51 10.54
CA LEU A 35 -27.38 -10.25 9.86
C LEU A 35 -26.88 -11.47 9.07
N LEU A 36 -26.91 -12.67 9.66
CA LEU A 36 -26.48 -13.89 8.99
C LEU A 36 -27.38 -14.27 7.81
N ASN A 37 -28.70 -14.15 7.97
CA ASN A 37 -29.66 -14.49 6.92
C ASN A 37 -29.50 -13.56 5.70
N ASN A 38 -29.22 -12.27 5.95
CA ASN A 38 -29.11 -11.28 4.89
C ASN A 38 -27.74 -11.28 4.20
N LEU A 39 -26.65 -11.40 4.97
CA LEU A 39 -25.30 -11.39 4.41
C LEU A 39 -24.84 -12.76 3.89
N TYR A 40 -25.37 -13.84 4.46
CA TYR A 40 -24.98 -15.22 4.16
C TYR A 40 -26.21 -16.12 3.93
N PRO A 41 -27.07 -15.80 2.95
CA PRO A 41 -28.29 -16.57 2.70
C PRO A 41 -27.96 -18.04 2.39
N LYS A 42 -28.73 -18.96 2.97
CA LYS A 42 -28.58 -20.40 2.76
C LYS A 42 -29.71 -20.90 1.89
N THR A 43 -29.39 -21.74 0.91
CA THR A 43 -30.36 -22.35 0.00
C THR A 43 -30.51 -23.83 0.27
N CYS A 44 -31.74 -24.33 0.15
CA CYS A 44 -32.02 -25.76 0.23
C CYS A 44 -31.44 -26.48 -1.01
N PRO A 45 -30.69 -27.59 -0.84
CA PRO A 45 -30.15 -28.33 -1.98
C PRO A 45 -31.25 -29.00 -2.82
N THR A 46 -32.35 -29.43 -2.18
CA THR A 46 -33.47 -30.11 -2.83
C THR A 46 -34.43 -29.12 -3.47
N CYS A 47 -34.99 -28.20 -2.68
CA CYS A 47 -36.04 -27.28 -3.15
C CYS A 47 -35.51 -26.00 -3.82
N ARG A 48 -34.20 -25.73 -3.73
CA ARG A 48 -33.54 -24.53 -4.28
C ARG A 48 -34.10 -23.17 -3.78
N ILE A 49 -34.93 -23.17 -2.74
CA ILE A 49 -35.46 -21.99 -2.05
C ILE A 49 -34.58 -21.60 -0.84
N PRO A 50 -34.64 -20.35 -0.34
CA PRO A 50 -33.92 -19.94 0.86
C PRO A 50 -34.43 -20.70 2.11
N LEU A 51 -33.49 -21.05 2.98
CA LEU A 51 -33.79 -21.57 4.31
C LEU A 51 -34.20 -20.38 5.19
N THR A 52 -35.39 -20.41 5.78
CA THR A 52 -35.94 -19.28 6.57
C THR A 52 -36.44 -19.70 7.94
N LYS A 53 -36.95 -20.93 8.11
CA LYS A 53 -37.54 -21.38 9.39
C LYS A 53 -36.45 -21.60 10.44
N SER A 54 -36.61 -21.00 11.62
CA SER A 54 -35.78 -21.24 12.79
C SER A 54 -36.29 -22.43 13.62
N ILE A 55 -35.40 -23.01 14.43
CA ILE A 55 -35.74 -24.03 15.43
C ILE A 55 -35.53 -23.38 16.80
N SER A 56 -36.57 -23.32 17.62
CA SER A 56 -36.55 -22.66 18.93
C SER A 56 -35.46 -23.19 19.86
N THR A 57 -35.24 -24.51 19.86
CA THR A 57 -34.22 -25.17 20.69
C THR A 57 -32.80 -25.03 20.13
N ARG A 58 -32.62 -24.67 18.86
CA ARG A 58 -31.33 -24.64 18.17
C ARG A 58 -31.20 -23.41 17.28
N ALA A 59 -30.86 -22.27 17.89
CA ALA A 59 -30.71 -20.97 17.21
C ALA A 59 -29.66 -20.95 16.07
N TYR A 60 -28.75 -21.90 16.00
CA TYR A 60 -27.77 -22.03 14.90
C TYR A 60 -28.28 -22.87 13.72
N VAL A 61 -29.43 -23.55 13.83
CA VAL A 61 -30.00 -24.41 12.77
C VAL A 61 -31.12 -23.69 12.03
N ILE A 62 -31.04 -23.68 10.71
CA ILE A 62 -32.03 -23.10 9.81
C ILE A 62 -32.64 -24.19 8.92
N ARG A 63 -33.95 -24.12 8.68
CA ARG A 63 -34.72 -25.18 8.04
C ARG A 63 -35.44 -24.68 6.78
N CYS A 64 -35.54 -25.57 5.80
CA CYS A 64 -36.36 -25.38 4.61
C CYS A 64 -37.85 -25.32 5.01
N PRO A 65 -38.61 -24.32 4.53
CA PRO A 65 -40.03 -24.22 4.83
C PRO A 65 -40.84 -25.40 4.26
N THR A 66 -40.40 -25.97 3.13
CA THR A 66 -41.08 -27.01 2.35
C THR A 66 -40.63 -28.43 2.75
N CYS A 67 -39.41 -28.84 2.38
CA CYS A 67 -38.93 -30.22 2.61
C CYS A 67 -38.27 -30.45 3.97
N HIS A 68 -38.27 -29.44 4.83
CA HIS A 68 -37.69 -29.52 6.19
C HIS A 68 -36.20 -29.88 6.28
N TYR A 69 -35.47 -29.84 5.16
CA TYR A 69 -34.00 -29.93 5.15
C TYR A 69 -33.39 -28.93 6.15
N GLN A 70 -32.45 -29.40 6.96
CA GLN A 70 -31.76 -28.61 7.97
C GLN A 70 -30.35 -28.25 7.51
N GLY A 71 -29.99 -26.98 7.69
CA GLY A 71 -28.65 -26.48 7.48
C GLY A 71 -28.14 -25.73 8.71
N SER A 72 -26.82 -25.55 8.79
CA SER A 72 -26.20 -24.69 9.81
C SER A 72 -26.12 -23.25 9.31
N ARG A 73 -26.54 -22.29 10.14
CA ARG A 73 -26.35 -20.85 9.90
C ARG A 73 -24.86 -20.47 9.87
N TYR A 74 -24.03 -21.21 10.58
CA TYR A 74 -22.62 -20.84 10.80
C TYR A 74 -21.70 -21.27 9.67
N VAL A 75 -22.01 -22.39 9.00
CA VAL A 75 -21.15 -22.96 7.95
C VAL A 75 -20.99 -21.97 6.80
N GLY A 76 -19.75 -21.66 6.42
CA GLY A 76 -19.44 -20.67 5.38
C GLY A 76 -19.73 -19.23 5.79
N THR A 77 -19.58 -18.91 7.08
CA THR A 77 -19.68 -17.55 7.63
C THR A 77 -18.52 -17.32 8.62
N PRO A 78 -18.27 -16.06 9.05
CA PRO A 78 -17.35 -15.77 10.14
C PRO A 78 -17.69 -16.48 11.45
N LEU A 79 -18.87 -17.07 11.62
CA LEU A 79 -19.23 -17.82 12.83
C LEU A 79 -19.03 -19.34 12.70
N ALA A 80 -18.44 -19.83 11.60
CA ALA A 80 -18.21 -21.26 11.39
C ALA A 80 -17.45 -21.91 12.57
N GLY A 81 -18.04 -22.94 13.18
CA GLY A 81 -17.47 -23.65 14.33
C GLY A 81 -17.55 -22.91 15.67
N LEU A 82 -18.31 -21.82 15.76
CA LEU A 82 -18.50 -21.08 17.00
C LEU A 82 -19.40 -21.87 17.96
N LYS A 83 -18.89 -22.18 19.17
CA LYS A 83 -19.60 -22.97 20.20
C LYS A 83 -20.23 -22.13 21.32
N ILE A 84 -20.23 -20.81 21.19
CA ILE A 84 -20.83 -19.90 22.18
C ILE A 84 -22.25 -19.50 21.78
N PRO A 85 -23.09 -19.08 22.74
CA PRO A 85 -24.42 -18.54 22.45
C PRO A 85 -24.37 -17.36 21.47
N LEU A 86 -25.28 -17.35 20.50
CA LEU A 86 -25.30 -16.38 19.41
C LEU A 86 -25.52 -14.93 19.90
N TRP A 87 -26.30 -14.76 20.98
CA TRP A 87 -26.51 -13.46 21.60
C TRP A 87 -25.22 -12.76 22.01
N MET A 88 -24.16 -13.49 22.37
CA MET A 88 -22.86 -12.89 22.74
C MET A 88 -22.19 -12.22 21.54
N PHE A 89 -22.33 -12.83 20.35
CA PHE A 89 -21.85 -12.24 19.11
C PHE A 89 -22.73 -11.03 18.72
N GLY A 90 -24.05 -11.16 18.82
CA GLY A 90 -24.98 -10.06 18.57
C GLY A 90 -24.75 -8.85 19.48
N TRP A 91 -24.51 -9.09 20.77
CA TRP A 91 -24.14 -8.05 21.72
C TRP A 91 -22.84 -7.34 21.31
N ALA A 92 -21.80 -8.11 20.96
CA ALA A 92 -20.52 -7.54 20.56
C ALA A 92 -20.61 -6.76 19.24
N LEU A 93 -21.50 -7.18 18.33
CA LEU A 93 -21.80 -6.48 17.09
C LEU A 93 -22.50 -5.15 17.36
N ASN A 94 -23.54 -5.15 18.19
CA ASN A 94 -24.28 -3.94 18.58
C ASN A 94 -23.34 -2.92 19.24
N GLU A 95 -22.59 -3.36 20.24
CA GLU A 95 -21.66 -2.53 21.00
C GLU A 95 -20.54 -1.94 20.13
N SER A 96 -20.07 -2.69 19.13
CA SER A 96 -19.03 -2.19 18.20
C SER A 96 -19.56 -1.05 17.33
N LEU A 97 -20.84 -1.10 16.95
CA LEU A 97 -21.49 -0.08 16.14
C LEU A 97 -21.85 1.17 16.97
N GLU A 98 -22.55 0.98 18.08
CA GLU A 98 -23.07 2.07 18.92
C GLU A 98 -21.93 2.92 19.51
N ARG A 99 -20.86 2.25 19.98
CA ARG A 99 -19.77 2.91 20.69
C ARG A 99 -18.77 3.62 19.79
N TYR A 100 -18.82 3.40 18.47
CA TYR A 100 -17.93 4.09 17.55
C TYR A 100 -17.96 5.61 17.82
N PRO A 101 -16.81 6.30 17.96
CA PRO A 101 -15.45 5.87 17.57
C PRO A 101 -14.70 5.03 18.62
N LYS A 102 -15.24 4.78 19.81
CA LYS A 102 -14.58 3.95 20.82
C LYS A 102 -14.56 2.48 20.39
N VAL A 103 -13.39 1.86 20.38
CA VAL A 103 -13.21 0.46 19.96
C VAL A 103 -13.58 -0.53 21.07
N LEU A 104 -14.24 -1.62 20.71
CA LEU A 104 -14.55 -2.73 21.62
C LEU A 104 -13.37 -3.72 21.68
N THR A 105 -12.70 -3.83 22.83
CA THR A 105 -11.51 -4.70 22.96
C THR A 105 -11.88 -6.10 23.44
N ALA A 106 -11.02 -7.09 23.18
CA ALA A 106 -11.20 -8.42 23.75
C ALA A 106 -11.18 -8.43 25.29
N SER A 107 -10.49 -7.49 25.93
CA SER A 107 -10.50 -7.37 27.40
C SER A 107 -11.83 -6.81 27.90
N GLU A 108 -12.43 -5.87 27.18
CA GLU A 108 -13.78 -5.37 27.50
C GLU A 108 -14.85 -6.45 27.28
N ILE A 109 -14.79 -7.19 26.17
CA ILE A 109 -15.69 -8.33 25.90
C ILE A 109 -15.60 -9.35 27.04
N GLN A 110 -14.38 -9.69 27.47
CA GLN A 110 -14.14 -10.60 28.58
C GLN A 110 -14.84 -10.13 29.86
N LYS A 111 -14.62 -8.87 30.25
CA LYS A 111 -15.18 -8.29 31.48
C LYS A 111 -16.71 -8.16 31.44
N ARG A 112 -17.27 -7.70 30.32
CA ARG A 112 -18.72 -7.47 30.18
C ARG A 112 -19.53 -8.75 30.02
N LEU A 113 -18.99 -9.75 29.33
CA LEU A 113 -19.69 -11.03 29.12
C LEU A 113 -19.35 -12.10 30.17
N GLY A 114 -18.34 -11.88 31.02
CA GLY A 114 -17.88 -12.87 32.00
C GLY A 114 -17.30 -14.14 31.39
N VAL A 115 -16.75 -14.06 30.17
CA VAL A 115 -16.20 -15.20 29.44
C VAL A 115 -14.68 -15.28 29.59
N ALA A 116 -14.08 -16.44 29.32
CA ALA A 116 -12.63 -16.58 29.28
C ALA A 116 -11.99 -15.67 28.21
N LYS A 117 -10.73 -15.25 28.44
CA LYS A 117 -9.99 -14.36 27.53
C LYS A 117 -9.90 -14.91 26.10
N ASN A 118 -9.70 -16.22 25.96
CA ASN A 118 -9.63 -16.89 24.65
C ASN A 118 -10.96 -16.78 23.91
N THR A 119 -12.08 -16.97 24.62
CA THR A 119 -13.43 -16.80 24.08
C THR A 119 -13.70 -15.37 23.64
N ALA A 120 -13.33 -14.38 24.46
CA ALA A 120 -13.48 -12.97 24.12
C ALA A 120 -12.64 -12.59 22.89
N THR A 121 -11.41 -13.11 22.80
CA THR A 121 -10.52 -12.93 21.65
C THR A 121 -11.10 -13.58 20.39
N LEU A 122 -11.69 -14.77 20.52
CA LEU A 122 -12.38 -15.46 19.43
C LEU A 122 -13.53 -14.62 18.87
N ILE A 123 -14.41 -14.08 19.74
CA ILE A 123 -15.51 -13.18 19.33
C ILE A 123 -14.96 -11.98 18.57
N LYS A 124 -13.93 -11.32 19.12
CA LYS A 124 -13.29 -10.17 18.49
C LYS A 124 -12.74 -10.49 17.09
N ARG A 125 -12.09 -11.65 16.92
CA ARG A 125 -11.59 -12.08 15.62
C ARG A 125 -12.72 -12.38 14.63
N ARG A 126 -13.87 -12.89 15.08
CA ARG A 126 -15.02 -13.09 14.19
C ARG A 126 -15.60 -11.75 13.71
N LEU A 127 -15.67 -10.74 14.58
CA LEU A 127 -16.09 -9.38 14.19
C LEU A 127 -15.14 -8.76 13.15
N GLN A 128 -13.83 -8.93 13.36
CA GLN A 128 -12.82 -8.45 12.42
C GLN A 128 -12.91 -9.12 11.05
N LEU A 129 -13.15 -10.44 11.01
CA LEU A 129 -13.36 -11.17 9.77
C LEU A 129 -14.63 -10.69 9.06
N LEU A 130 -15.74 -10.55 9.78
CA LEU A 130 -16.99 -10.01 9.22
C LEU A 130 -16.77 -8.63 8.59
N ALA A 131 -16.09 -7.74 9.30
CA ALA A 131 -15.77 -6.40 8.82
C ALA A 131 -14.88 -6.42 7.57
N ALA A 132 -13.78 -7.17 7.60
CA ALA A 132 -12.83 -7.24 6.50
C ALA A 132 -13.45 -7.89 5.24
N GLU A 133 -14.34 -8.86 5.40
CA GLU A 133 -15.05 -9.51 4.30
C GLU A 133 -16.03 -8.57 3.60
N HIS A 134 -16.73 -7.71 4.35
CA HIS A 134 -17.80 -6.87 3.81
C HIS A 134 -17.40 -5.42 3.52
N LEU A 135 -16.32 -4.92 4.10
CA LEU A 135 -15.81 -3.57 3.85
C LEU A 135 -15.61 -3.26 2.35
N PRO A 136 -15.13 -4.18 1.48
CA PRO A 136 -15.02 -3.92 0.05
C PRO A 136 -16.34 -3.48 -0.61
N LYS A 137 -17.50 -3.99 -0.16
CA LYS A 137 -18.81 -3.57 -0.67
C LYS A 137 -19.10 -2.10 -0.35
N LEU A 138 -18.81 -1.68 0.89
CA LEU A 138 -18.95 -0.28 1.30
C LEU A 138 -17.95 0.63 0.57
N ASN A 139 -16.72 0.16 0.36
CA ASN A 139 -15.73 0.91 -0.42
C ASN A 139 -16.14 1.10 -1.88
N ALA A 140 -16.86 0.14 -2.48
CA ALA A 140 -17.43 0.31 -3.81
C ALA A 140 -18.53 1.38 -3.82
N ARG A 141 -19.35 1.47 -2.76
CA ARG A 141 -20.34 2.55 -2.60
C ARG A 141 -19.68 3.91 -2.45
N ILE A 142 -18.59 3.99 -1.71
CA ILE A 142 -17.76 5.19 -1.61
C ILE A 142 -17.33 5.68 -3.00
N TYR A 143 -16.80 4.77 -3.83
CA TYR A 143 -16.39 5.12 -5.20
C TYR A 143 -17.59 5.64 -6.02
N GLN A 144 -18.72 4.94 -5.99
CA GLN A 144 -19.93 5.31 -6.72
C GLN A 144 -20.49 6.67 -6.28
N ASP A 145 -20.48 6.97 -4.98
CA ASP A 145 -20.90 8.27 -4.46
C ASP A 145 -20.00 9.40 -4.93
N LEU A 146 -18.68 9.18 -4.93
CA LEU A 146 -17.73 10.16 -5.45
C LEU A 146 -17.97 10.42 -6.94
N GLU A 147 -18.19 9.37 -7.73
CA GLU A 147 -18.45 9.48 -9.17
C GLU A 147 -19.76 10.21 -9.44
N LYS A 148 -20.84 9.81 -8.77
CA LYS A 148 -22.17 10.39 -8.94
C LYS A 148 -22.22 11.85 -8.48
N ASN A 149 -21.64 12.17 -7.33
CA ASN A 149 -21.78 13.50 -6.72
C ASN A 149 -20.76 14.50 -7.25
N LEU A 150 -19.58 14.04 -7.70
CA LEU A 150 -18.46 14.91 -8.04
C LEU A 150 -17.89 14.70 -9.46
N GLY A 151 -18.34 13.70 -10.22
CA GLY A 151 -17.81 13.40 -11.56
C GLY A 151 -17.90 14.56 -12.56
N ASN A 152 -18.92 15.40 -12.43
CA ASN A 152 -19.12 16.58 -13.29
C ASN A 152 -18.46 17.86 -12.73
N VAL A 153 -17.84 17.80 -11.56
CA VAL A 153 -17.26 18.98 -10.91
C VAL A 153 -15.83 19.17 -11.40
N ASN A 154 -15.57 20.30 -12.05
CA ASN A 154 -14.24 20.66 -12.51
C ASN A 154 -13.75 21.92 -11.79
N PHE A 155 -12.50 21.88 -11.36
CA PHE A 155 -11.81 23.04 -10.84
C PHE A 155 -11.19 23.86 -11.99
N PRO A 156 -11.08 25.19 -11.82
CA PRO A 156 -10.32 26.03 -12.73
C PRO A 156 -8.87 25.55 -12.84
N ARG A 157 -8.16 25.87 -13.92
CA ARG A 157 -6.73 25.50 -14.04
C ARG A 157 -5.83 26.34 -13.13
N GLU A 158 -6.29 27.53 -12.76
CA GLU A 158 -5.57 28.41 -11.83
C GLU A 158 -5.65 27.86 -10.40
N ASP A 159 -4.49 27.71 -9.77
CA ASP A 159 -4.37 27.17 -8.42
C ASP A 159 -4.80 28.17 -7.34
N ASP A 160 -4.72 29.47 -7.62
CA ASP A 160 -5.02 30.54 -6.65
C ASP A 160 -6.48 31.01 -6.66
N LYS A 161 -7.32 30.37 -7.48
CA LYS A 161 -8.72 30.74 -7.59
C LYS A 161 -9.52 30.20 -6.39
N ASP A 162 -10.36 31.06 -5.82
CA ASP A 162 -11.24 30.66 -4.71
C ASP A 162 -12.25 29.60 -5.14
N LEU A 163 -12.14 28.41 -4.53
CA LEU A 163 -13.01 27.27 -4.82
C LEU A 163 -14.23 27.22 -3.91
N SER A 164 -14.33 28.11 -2.90
CA SER A 164 -15.37 28.07 -1.86
C SER A 164 -16.78 27.97 -2.43
N LYS A 165 -17.09 28.71 -3.51
CA LYS A 165 -18.39 28.67 -4.20
C LYS A 165 -18.60 27.34 -4.95
N ILE A 166 -17.56 26.79 -5.57
CA ILE A 166 -17.64 25.55 -6.35
C ILE A 166 -17.87 24.34 -5.44
N ILE A 167 -17.26 24.35 -4.25
CA ILE A 167 -17.31 23.23 -3.29
C ILE A 167 -18.43 23.37 -2.25
N ALA A 168 -19.16 24.49 -2.23
CA ALA A 168 -20.26 24.70 -1.30
C ALA A 168 -21.29 23.57 -1.40
N GLY A 169 -21.64 22.99 -0.25
CA GLY A 169 -22.59 21.85 -0.17
C GLY A 169 -22.05 20.51 -0.68
N LYS A 170 -20.80 20.45 -1.17
CA LYS A 170 -20.21 19.22 -1.72
C LYS A 170 -19.26 18.56 -0.73
N ALA A 171 -19.36 17.23 -0.67
CA ALA A 171 -18.53 16.40 0.19
C ALA A 171 -17.20 16.05 -0.50
N ILE A 172 -16.26 17.00 -0.53
CA ILE A 172 -14.96 16.78 -1.20
C ILE A 172 -14.11 15.77 -0.41
N PRO A 173 -13.63 14.67 -1.03
CA PRO A 173 -12.72 13.73 -0.39
C PRO A 173 -11.37 14.38 -0.07
N GLN A 174 -10.88 14.08 1.13
CA GLN A 174 -9.59 14.50 1.63
C GLN A 174 -8.71 13.27 1.88
N VAL A 175 -7.43 13.35 1.51
CA VAL A 175 -6.46 12.28 1.71
C VAL A 175 -5.23 12.77 2.45
N ASP A 176 -4.80 11.99 3.44
CA ASP A 176 -3.59 12.23 4.22
C ASP A 176 -2.97 10.90 4.66
N THR A 177 -1.69 10.92 5.01
CA THR A 177 -0.98 9.78 5.60
C THR A 177 -0.50 10.12 7.00
N CYS A 178 -0.79 9.26 7.98
CA CYS A 178 -0.32 9.45 9.35
C CYS A 178 0.41 8.23 9.91
N ALA A 179 1.42 8.45 10.76
CA ALA A 179 2.04 7.37 11.53
C ALA A 179 1.17 7.07 12.77
N LEU A 180 0.60 5.86 12.81
CA LEU A 180 -0.26 5.39 13.89
C LEU A 180 0.57 4.94 15.10
N TYR A 181 1.55 4.06 14.87
CA TYR A 181 2.62 3.78 15.83
C TYR A 181 3.95 4.13 15.19
N SER A 182 4.82 4.78 15.95
CA SER A 182 6.22 4.99 15.56
C SER A 182 7.12 4.07 16.37
N THR A 183 8.26 3.64 15.81
CA THR A 183 9.37 3.14 16.64
C THR A 183 9.71 4.23 17.65
N SER A 184 9.90 3.96 18.94
CA SER A 184 10.33 5.01 19.89
C SER A 184 11.85 5.17 19.82
N SER A 185 12.39 6.33 20.21
CA SER A 185 13.84 6.50 20.38
C SER A 185 14.37 5.75 21.61
N ARG A 186 13.51 5.48 22.60
CA ARG A 186 13.84 4.80 23.86
C ARG A 186 13.77 3.27 23.79
N ALA A 187 13.11 2.69 22.79
CA ALA A 187 13.10 1.25 22.59
C ALA A 187 14.38 0.82 21.83
N ASN A 188 15.37 0.33 22.59
CA ASN A 188 16.55 -0.43 22.16
C ASN A 188 17.13 -0.09 20.77
N GLY A 189 17.94 0.98 20.68
CA GLY A 189 18.94 1.15 19.60
C GLY A 189 18.51 1.84 18.30
N GLY A 190 17.34 2.47 18.25
CA GLY A 190 17.13 3.64 17.39
C GLY A 190 16.13 3.53 16.24
N ARG A 191 15.46 4.66 16.00
CA ARG A 191 14.72 4.99 14.77
C ARG A 191 15.71 5.14 13.61
N LYS A 192 15.28 4.86 12.37
CA LYS A 192 16.07 5.19 11.16
C LYS A 192 16.38 6.70 11.01
N ARG A 193 15.78 7.57 11.84
CA ARG A 193 15.85 9.03 11.76
C ARG A 193 17.22 9.69 11.97
N TRP A 194 18.27 8.98 12.40
CA TRP A 194 19.59 9.60 12.67
C TRP A 194 20.13 10.43 11.49
N LYS A 195 19.69 10.17 10.24
CA LYS A 195 19.95 11.03 9.05
C LYS A 195 18.77 11.16 8.07
N HIS A 196 17.60 10.62 8.41
CA HIS A 196 16.44 10.55 7.51
C HIS A 196 15.21 11.21 8.15
N GLY A 197 14.72 12.29 7.54
CA GLY A 197 13.45 12.93 7.92
C GLY A 197 12.22 12.14 7.43
N GLY A 198 11.04 12.50 7.94
CA GLY A 198 9.76 12.04 7.39
C GLY A 198 9.05 10.90 8.15
N LEU A 199 7.78 10.69 7.80
CA LEU A 199 6.89 9.72 8.44
C LEU A 199 7.33 8.27 8.20
N THR A 200 7.79 7.93 6.99
CA THR A 200 8.27 6.58 6.67
C THR A 200 9.46 6.17 7.54
N ALA A 201 10.46 7.03 7.73
CA ALA A 201 11.60 6.72 8.59
C ALA A 201 11.20 6.47 10.06
N SER A 202 10.01 6.91 10.49
CA SER A 202 9.52 6.76 11.85
C SER A 202 8.84 5.42 12.16
N ILE A 203 8.50 4.65 11.13
CA ILE A 203 7.85 3.35 11.29
C ILE A 203 8.83 2.18 11.19
N TYR A 204 10.09 2.46 10.82
CA TYR A 204 11.14 1.46 10.71
C TYR A 204 12.19 1.61 11.80
N MET A 205 12.76 0.46 12.18
CA MET A 205 13.99 0.42 12.97
C MET A 205 15.17 0.90 12.13
N SER A 206 16.26 1.29 12.80
CA SER A 206 17.51 1.60 12.12
C SER A 206 18.03 0.37 11.35
N ASP A 207 18.80 0.59 10.28
CA ASP A 207 19.32 -0.51 9.46
C ASP A 207 20.30 -1.39 10.27
N LYS A 208 20.97 -0.82 11.29
CA LYS A 208 21.80 -1.56 12.26
C LYS A 208 21.03 -2.57 13.10
N LEU A 209 19.73 -2.34 13.28
CA LEU A 209 18.84 -3.24 14.04
C LEU A 209 17.95 -4.08 13.10
N GLY A 210 18.43 -4.36 11.89
CA GLY A 210 17.71 -5.16 10.89
C GLY A 210 16.66 -4.39 10.09
N GLY A 211 16.41 -3.12 10.39
CA GLY A 211 15.55 -2.25 9.58
C GLY A 211 14.06 -2.66 9.54
N GLU A 212 13.61 -3.54 10.43
CA GLU A 212 12.24 -4.07 10.42
C GLU A 212 11.18 -2.96 10.57
N GLN A 213 10.02 -3.14 9.94
CA GLN A 213 8.85 -2.31 10.20
C GLN A 213 8.26 -2.68 11.57
N LYS A 214 8.29 -1.74 12.52
CA LYS A 214 7.59 -1.89 13.81
C LYS A 214 6.43 -0.91 13.95
N GLY A 215 6.56 0.26 13.36
CA GLY A 215 5.48 1.23 13.30
C GLY A 215 4.49 0.92 12.18
N ILE A 216 3.34 1.60 12.24
CA ILE A 216 2.28 1.50 11.25
C ILE A 216 2.08 2.87 10.63
N LEU A 217 2.14 2.94 9.31
CA LEU A 217 1.79 4.12 8.52
C LEU A 217 0.44 3.85 7.86
N VAL A 218 -0.49 4.80 7.99
CA VAL A 218 -1.87 4.65 7.54
C VAL A 218 -2.18 5.77 6.56
N GLN A 219 -2.61 5.40 5.36
CA GLN A 219 -3.26 6.30 4.42
C GLN A 219 -4.76 6.35 4.73
N THR A 220 -5.30 7.56 4.81
CA THR A 220 -6.70 7.80 5.13
C THR A 220 -7.35 8.59 4.01
N LEU A 221 -8.52 8.12 3.56
CA LEU A 221 -9.42 8.87 2.68
C LEU A 221 -10.74 9.08 3.42
N ALA A 222 -11.19 10.32 3.55
CA ALA A 222 -12.46 10.66 4.19
C ALA A 222 -13.01 11.98 3.65
N TRP A 223 -14.31 12.21 3.76
CA TRP A 223 -14.93 13.52 3.56
C TRP A 223 -15.79 13.93 4.74
N LYS A 224 -16.15 15.23 4.79
CA LYS A 224 -16.88 15.83 5.90
C LYS A 224 -18.19 15.07 6.16
N ASN A 225 -18.40 14.65 7.41
CA ASN A 225 -19.54 13.85 7.86
C ASN A 225 -19.73 12.53 7.10
N GLY A 226 -18.70 12.06 6.40
CA GLY A 226 -18.75 10.92 5.51
C GLY A 226 -18.24 9.59 6.08
N PRO A 227 -18.10 8.59 5.20
CA PRO A 227 -17.39 7.36 5.45
C PRO A 227 -15.86 7.58 5.39
N VAL A 228 -15.12 6.53 5.70
CA VAL A 228 -13.66 6.54 5.76
C VAL A 228 -13.08 5.26 5.18
N ILE A 229 -11.91 5.40 4.55
CA ILE A 229 -11.06 4.29 4.13
C ILE A 229 -9.73 4.46 4.83
N TYR A 230 -9.27 3.39 5.48
CA TYR A 230 -7.94 3.31 6.09
C TYR A 230 -7.14 2.20 5.42
N GLN A 231 -5.88 2.47 5.12
CA GLN A 231 -5.00 1.48 4.54
C GLN A 231 -3.60 1.54 5.13
N SER A 232 -3.10 0.39 5.58
CA SER A 232 -1.71 0.27 6.02
C SER A 232 -0.80 0.28 4.81
N VAL A 233 0.21 1.16 4.84
CA VAL A 233 1.16 1.36 3.74
C VAL A 233 2.60 1.30 4.25
N PRO A 234 3.55 0.85 3.43
CA PRO A 234 4.96 0.78 3.82
C PRO A 234 5.67 2.13 3.81
N ASP A 235 5.25 3.05 2.94
CA ASP A 235 5.85 4.36 2.79
C ASP A 235 4.87 5.38 2.21
N ASN A 236 5.29 6.64 2.16
CA ASN A 236 4.51 7.75 1.63
C ASN A 236 4.92 8.12 0.18
N ARG A 237 5.53 7.20 -0.57
CA ARG A 237 5.96 7.49 -1.95
C ARG A 237 4.78 7.41 -2.92
N GLY A 238 4.85 8.20 -3.99
CA GLY A 238 3.82 8.19 -5.03
C GLY A 238 3.57 6.80 -5.64
N GLU A 239 4.61 5.98 -5.79
CA GLU A 239 4.50 4.59 -6.28
C GLU A 239 3.65 3.69 -5.38
N THR A 240 3.69 3.94 -4.07
CA THR A 240 2.91 3.20 -3.07
C THR A 240 1.49 3.74 -2.95
N LEU A 241 1.35 5.07 -2.94
CA LEU A 241 0.08 5.74 -2.68
C LEU A 241 -0.83 5.79 -3.92
N ARG A 242 -0.27 5.91 -5.13
CA ARG A 242 -1.04 6.04 -6.37
C ARG A 242 -2.00 4.88 -6.62
N PRO A 243 -1.58 3.59 -6.57
CA PRO A 243 -2.50 2.47 -6.79
C PRO A 243 -3.71 2.50 -5.85
N MET A 244 -3.54 3.01 -4.63
CA MET A 244 -4.61 3.12 -3.64
C MET A 244 -5.55 4.27 -3.96
N LEU A 245 -5.01 5.43 -4.35
CA LEU A 245 -5.82 6.56 -4.82
C LEU A 245 -6.65 6.16 -6.04
N ASP A 246 -6.03 5.55 -7.04
CA ASP A 246 -6.68 5.13 -8.29
C ASP A 246 -7.76 4.05 -8.04
N LYS A 247 -7.63 3.25 -6.97
CA LYS A 247 -8.61 2.24 -6.58
C LYS A 247 -9.89 2.83 -5.96
N TYR A 248 -9.77 3.92 -5.20
CA TYR A 248 -10.87 4.43 -4.37
C TYR A 248 -11.42 5.78 -4.84
N ILE A 249 -10.68 6.50 -5.69
CA ILE A 249 -11.05 7.82 -6.20
C ILE A 249 -11.28 7.71 -7.71
N PRO A 250 -12.49 8.04 -8.21
CA PRO A 250 -12.74 8.10 -9.64
C PRO A 250 -11.86 9.15 -10.33
N LYS A 251 -11.57 8.91 -11.62
CA LYS A 251 -10.73 9.81 -12.41
C LYS A 251 -11.30 11.22 -12.44
N ASN A 252 -10.43 12.22 -12.29
CA ASN A 252 -10.78 13.63 -12.35
C ASN A 252 -11.84 14.09 -11.33
N VAL A 253 -12.08 13.37 -10.24
CA VAL A 253 -12.92 13.89 -9.16
C VAL A 253 -12.12 14.88 -8.30
N PRO A 254 -12.72 16.00 -7.85
CA PRO A 254 -12.16 16.87 -6.82
C PRO A 254 -11.59 16.13 -5.61
N VAL A 255 -10.33 16.37 -5.25
CA VAL A 255 -9.66 15.77 -4.08
C VAL A 255 -8.74 16.79 -3.42
N PHE A 256 -8.75 16.85 -2.09
CA PHE A 256 -7.82 17.67 -1.32
C PHE A 256 -6.79 16.83 -0.56
N THR A 257 -5.53 17.25 -0.56
CA THR A 257 -4.47 16.61 0.22
C THR A 257 -3.53 17.65 0.84
N ASP A 258 -2.53 17.18 1.57
CA ASP A 258 -1.37 18.02 1.89
C ASP A 258 -0.40 18.12 0.70
N GLU A 259 0.65 18.93 0.85
CA GLU A 259 1.74 19.06 -0.12
C GLU A 259 2.60 17.79 -0.30
N GLY A 260 2.38 16.73 0.48
CA GLY A 260 3.07 15.44 0.32
C GLY A 260 2.67 14.72 -0.98
N TYR A 261 1.56 15.10 -1.60
CA TYR A 261 0.99 14.45 -2.79
C TYR A 261 1.21 15.21 -4.09
N LYS A 262 2.28 16.00 -4.22
CA LYS A 262 2.60 16.76 -5.46
C LYS A 262 2.58 15.92 -6.74
N PHE A 263 2.92 14.63 -6.63
CA PHE A 263 2.88 13.70 -7.77
C PHE A 263 1.46 13.51 -8.34
N TYR A 264 0.42 13.65 -7.52
CA TYR A 264 -0.97 13.37 -7.89
C TYR A 264 -1.61 14.50 -8.70
N TYR A 265 -1.09 15.73 -8.58
CA TYR A 265 -1.57 16.88 -9.34
C TYR A 265 -1.49 16.67 -10.86
N ARG A 266 -0.43 16.00 -11.34
CA ARG A 266 -0.25 15.66 -12.77
C ARG A 266 -1.20 14.57 -13.26
N ILE A 267 -1.81 13.82 -12.34
CA ILE A 267 -2.66 12.67 -12.63
C ILE A 267 -4.13 13.08 -12.59
N ASN A 268 -4.50 13.91 -11.62
CA ASN A 268 -5.86 14.39 -11.43
C ASN A 268 -5.89 15.93 -11.49
N LYS A 269 -6.47 16.48 -12.56
CA LYS A 269 -6.60 17.93 -12.78
C LYS A 269 -7.39 18.68 -11.69
N ASN A 270 -8.25 17.96 -10.98
CA ASN A 270 -9.10 18.50 -9.90
C ASN A 270 -8.49 18.25 -8.51
N HIS A 271 -7.24 17.83 -8.44
CA HIS A 271 -6.49 17.76 -7.20
C HIS A 271 -6.08 19.15 -6.72
N ARG A 272 -6.22 19.39 -5.41
CA ARG A 272 -5.68 20.57 -4.73
C ARG A 272 -4.95 20.18 -3.46
N MET A 273 -3.97 21.00 -3.08
CA MET A 273 -3.11 20.75 -1.94
C MET A 273 -3.11 21.93 -0.98
N ILE A 274 -2.93 21.64 0.31
CA ILE A 274 -2.63 22.64 1.32
C ILE A 274 -1.19 22.49 1.83
N ASN A 275 -0.50 23.62 1.99
CA ASN A 275 0.87 23.65 2.48
C ASN A 275 0.93 23.94 3.98
N HIS A 276 1.00 22.89 4.79
CA HIS A 276 1.14 23.01 6.25
C HIS A 276 2.45 23.68 6.72
N SER A 277 3.46 23.74 5.85
CA SER A 277 4.76 24.36 6.11
C SER A 277 4.88 25.79 5.57
N LEU A 278 3.80 26.36 5.04
CA LEU A 278 3.79 27.70 4.43
C LEU A 278 4.30 28.76 5.42
N LYS A 279 5.30 29.52 4.99
CA LYS A 279 5.90 30.62 5.77
C LYS A 279 5.06 31.87 5.64
N SER A 280 5.01 32.65 6.73
CA SER A 280 4.36 33.95 6.70
C SER A 280 5.13 34.90 5.80
N LYS A 281 4.43 35.78 5.09
CA LYS A 281 5.05 36.94 4.43
C LYS A 281 5.47 38.00 5.47
N ASP A 282 4.74 38.10 6.58
CA ASP A 282 5.08 38.95 7.71
C ASP A 282 6.18 38.28 8.57
N LYS A 283 7.30 38.99 8.74
CA LYS A 283 8.47 38.58 9.54
C LYS A 283 8.14 38.31 11.00
N ARG A 284 7.06 38.89 11.55
CA ARG A 284 6.61 38.68 12.94
C ARG A 284 6.17 37.24 13.21
N HIS A 285 5.74 36.52 12.17
CA HIS A 285 5.18 35.18 12.31
C HIS A 285 6.00 34.15 11.54
N ARG A 286 6.29 33.00 12.16
CA ARG A 286 7.05 31.93 11.50
C ARG A 286 6.28 31.22 10.38
N PHE A 287 4.96 31.19 10.47
CA PHE A 287 4.09 30.43 9.55
C PHE A 287 2.88 31.25 9.13
N SER A 288 2.40 31.03 7.90
CA SER A 288 1.22 31.69 7.37
C SER A 288 -0.05 31.15 8.03
N ARG A 289 -1.07 32.01 8.19
CA ARG A 289 -2.42 31.59 8.61
C ARG A 289 -3.09 30.68 7.58
N GLU A 290 -2.76 30.87 6.31
CA GLU A 290 -3.28 30.10 5.17
C GLU A 290 -2.77 28.65 5.12
N ARG A 291 -1.82 28.28 5.99
CA ARG A 291 -1.24 26.92 5.99
C ARG A 291 -2.25 25.82 6.32
N TRP A 292 -3.37 26.17 6.96
CA TRP A 292 -4.41 25.23 7.40
C TRP A 292 -5.62 25.21 6.47
N SER A 293 -5.92 26.36 5.86
CA SER A 293 -6.97 26.49 4.87
C SER A 293 -6.73 27.73 4.02
N ARG A 294 -6.96 27.61 2.72
CA ARG A 294 -6.86 28.70 1.75
C ARG A 294 -7.87 28.46 0.64
N HIS A 295 -8.64 29.47 0.25
CA HIS A 295 -9.52 29.41 -0.94
C HIS A 295 -10.48 28.20 -0.96
N GLY A 296 -11.00 27.81 0.22
CA GLY A 296 -11.86 26.65 0.41
C GLY A 296 -11.12 25.30 0.50
N ILE A 297 -9.83 25.25 0.20
CA ILE A 297 -8.99 24.04 0.27
C ILE A 297 -8.51 23.83 1.71
N ASN A 298 -8.67 22.62 2.24
CA ASN A 298 -8.16 22.18 3.54
C ASN A 298 -8.13 20.64 3.65
N THR A 299 -7.46 20.13 4.69
CA THR A 299 -7.38 18.70 5.05
C THR A 299 -7.93 18.41 6.46
N GLN A 300 -8.78 19.30 7.00
CA GLN A 300 -9.23 19.23 8.39
C GLN A 300 -10.04 17.97 8.70
N CYS A 301 -10.84 17.47 7.74
CA CYS A 301 -11.66 16.28 7.95
C CYS A 301 -10.79 15.03 8.11
N VAL A 302 -9.79 14.84 7.24
CA VAL A 302 -8.91 13.69 7.31
C VAL A 302 -7.99 13.76 8.54
N GLU A 303 -7.53 14.95 8.93
CA GLU A 303 -6.77 15.17 10.16
C GLU A 303 -7.59 14.82 11.42
N GLY A 304 -8.86 15.20 11.46
CA GLY A 304 -9.78 14.83 12.54
C GLY A 304 -9.98 13.31 12.65
N HIS A 305 -10.13 12.62 11.53
CA HIS A 305 -10.19 11.16 11.49
C HIS A 305 -8.87 10.54 11.96
N ASN A 306 -7.72 11.07 11.53
CA ASN A 306 -6.40 10.61 11.95
C ASN A 306 -6.18 10.81 13.46
N ARG A 307 -6.71 11.89 14.06
CA ARG A 307 -6.70 12.10 15.52
C ARG A 307 -7.53 11.05 16.24
N ASN A 308 -8.75 10.79 15.78
CA ASN A 308 -9.63 9.77 16.35
C ASN A 308 -9.02 8.37 16.21
N LEU A 309 -8.42 8.06 15.06
CA LEU A 309 -7.70 6.82 14.82
C LEU A 309 -6.58 6.63 15.85
N LYS A 310 -5.67 7.60 15.98
CA LYS A 310 -4.55 7.55 16.93
C LYS A 310 -5.01 7.39 18.37
N HIS A 311 -6.03 8.14 18.78
CA HIS A 311 -6.57 8.04 20.13
C HIS A 311 -7.10 6.63 20.40
N ASN A 312 -8.03 6.14 19.57
CA ASN A 312 -8.70 4.85 19.83
C ASN A 312 -7.79 3.63 19.65
N PHE A 313 -6.80 3.70 18.75
CA PHE A 313 -5.79 2.66 18.62
C PHE A 313 -4.76 2.69 19.74
N GLY A 314 -4.39 3.88 20.24
CA GLY A 314 -3.49 4.03 21.38
C GLY A 314 -4.13 3.62 22.70
N SER A 315 -5.30 4.17 23.02
CA SER A 315 -6.01 3.97 24.29
C SER A 315 -6.83 2.69 24.33
N GLY A 316 -7.42 2.28 23.20
CA GLY A 316 -8.27 1.10 23.11
C GLY A 316 -7.48 -0.17 22.79
N TYR A 317 -6.95 -0.28 21.58
CA TYR A 317 -6.26 -1.51 21.16
C TYR A 317 -4.87 -1.71 21.78
N GLY A 318 -4.17 -0.62 22.14
CA GLY A 318 -2.76 -0.67 22.47
C GLY A 318 -1.90 -0.98 21.24
N TYR A 319 -0.62 -1.31 21.41
CA TYR A 319 0.27 -1.57 20.26
C TYR A 319 -0.16 -2.81 19.46
N ILE A 320 -0.19 -2.67 18.12
CA ILE A 320 -0.49 -3.74 17.17
C ILE A 320 0.73 -3.95 16.28
N LYS A 321 1.15 -5.21 16.09
CA LYS A 321 2.23 -5.52 15.14
C LYS A 321 1.79 -5.18 13.71
N PRO A 322 2.67 -4.62 12.85
CA PRO A 322 2.31 -4.22 11.50
C PRO A 322 1.61 -5.30 10.67
N LYS A 323 1.96 -6.58 10.82
CA LYS A 323 1.28 -7.70 10.15
C LYS A 323 -0.26 -7.70 10.31
N TRP A 324 -0.76 -7.27 11.46
CA TRP A 324 -2.19 -7.26 11.78
C TRP A 324 -2.86 -5.91 11.51
N SER A 325 -2.09 -4.89 11.13
CA SER A 325 -2.56 -3.50 11.00
C SER A 325 -3.84 -3.37 10.16
N GLN A 326 -3.83 -3.93 8.94
CA GLN A 326 -4.96 -3.82 8.02
C GLN A 326 -6.24 -4.40 8.59
N LEU A 327 -6.18 -5.56 9.24
CA LEU A 327 -7.36 -6.19 9.86
C LEU A 327 -8.04 -5.30 10.92
N TYR A 328 -7.26 -4.59 11.74
CA TYR A 328 -7.82 -3.66 12.74
C TYR A 328 -8.32 -2.36 12.11
N LEU A 329 -7.64 -1.88 11.06
CA LEU A 329 -8.08 -0.71 10.29
C LEU A 329 -9.39 -1.00 9.56
N ASP A 330 -9.53 -2.18 8.97
CA ASP A 330 -10.73 -2.63 8.27
C ASP A 330 -11.93 -2.68 9.21
N GLU A 331 -11.74 -3.26 10.39
CA GLU A 331 -12.76 -3.24 11.44
C GLU A 331 -13.19 -1.82 11.81
N TYR A 332 -12.22 -0.94 12.05
CA TYR A 332 -12.50 0.42 12.47
C TYR A 332 -13.21 1.24 11.37
N ALA A 333 -12.80 1.07 10.11
CA ALA A 333 -13.47 1.67 8.96
C ALA A 333 -14.88 1.12 8.77
N PHE A 334 -15.06 -0.19 8.91
CA PHE A 334 -16.34 -0.86 8.70
C PHE A 334 -17.43 -0.29 9.60
N TRP A 335 -17.17 -0.15 10.91
CA TRP A 335 -18.17 0.41 11.83
C TRP A 335 -18.54 1.85 11.51
N ARG A 336 -17.57 2.68 11.08
CA ARG A 336 -17.85 4.05 10.61
C ARG A 336 -18.76 4.03 9.38
N ASN A 337 -18.42 3.19 8.42
CA ASN A 337 -19.08 3.17 7.12
C ASN A 337 -20.49 2.58 7.21
N VAL A 338 -20.71 1.58 8.06
CA VAL A 338 -22.06 1.07 8.38
C VAL A 338 -22.90 2.14 9.09
N ARG A 339 -22.33 2.95 9.99
CA ARG A 339 -23.08 4.08 10.59
C ARG A 339 -23.46 5.15 9.58
N TYR A 340 -22.68 5.31 8.52
CA TYR A 340 -22.95 6.30 7.48
C TYR A 340 -23.97 5.78 6.46
N TYR A 341 -23.77 4.57 5.94
CA TYR A 341 -24.60 3.98 4.88
C TYR A 341 -25.79 3.15 5.35
N GLY A 342 -25.77 2.70 6.61
CA GLY A 342 -26.67 1.67 7.11
C GLY A 342 -26.29 0.25 6.69
N TRP A 343 -26.92 -0.73 7.33
CA TRP A 343 -26.74 -2.15 7.01
C TRP A 343 -27.26 -2.52 5.62
N GLU A 344 -28.29 -1.81 5.14
CA GLU A 344 -28.92 -2.01 3.82
C GLU A 344 -27.92 -1.88 2.66
N ALA A 345 -26.92 -1.01 2.80
CA ALA A 345 -25.90 -0.81 1.77
C ALA A 345 -25.03 -2.05 1.53
N LEU A 346 -25.01 -3.01 2.46
CA LEU A 346 -24.33 -4.30 2.28
C LEU A 346 -25.18 -5.33 1.51
N LEU A 347 -26.50 -5.10 1.42
CA LEU A 347 -27.48 -5.99 0.80
C LEU A 347 -27.66 -5.65 -0.68
N VAL A 348 -27.62 -4.36 -1.01
CA VAL A 348 -27.68 -3.91 -2.41
C VAL A 348 -26.36 -4.25 -3.08
N GLY A 349 -26.36 -5.28 -3.92
CA GLY A 349 -25.16 -5.80 -4.58
C GLY A 349 -25.35 -7.13 -5.30
N ALA A 350 -26.58 -7.67 -5.30
CA ALA A 350 -26.98 -8.78 -6.14
C ALA A 350 -28.03 -8.26 -7.14
N GLY A 351 -27.57 -7.63 -8.24
CA GLY A 351 -28.42 -7.23 -9.37
C GLY A 351 -29.15 -5.89 -9.22
N SER A 352 -28.58 -4.82 -9.77
CA SER A 352 -29.34 -3.72 -10.37
C SER A 352 -28.38 -2.80 -11.12
N GLU A 353 -28.11 -3.18 -12.36
CA GLU A 353 -27.97 -2.18 -13.41
C GLU A 353 -29.33 -1.49 -13.57
N GLY A 354 -29.32 -0.16 -13.64
CA GLY A 354 -30.42 0.66 -14.17
C GLY A 354 -31.72 0.70 -13.36
N ARG A 355 -31.90 1.77 -12.59
CA ARG A 355 -33.02 2.74 -12.76
C ARG A 355 -32.81 3.93 -11.83
N GLY A 356 -32.95 5.11 -12.42
CA GLY A 356 -32.57 6.39 -11.83
C GLY A 356 -33.54 6.96 -10.81
N ALA A 357 -32.98 7.95 -10.10
CA ALA A 357 -33.56 9.18 -9.57
C ALA A 357 -34.93 9.16 -8.88
N GLY A 358 -34.93 9.59 -7.62
CA GLY A 358 -36.09 10.14 -6.92
C GLY A 358 -35.68 10.71 -5.57
N SER A 359 -35.72 12.03 -5.46
CA SER A 359 -35.43 12.88 -4.30
C SER A 359 -36.34 12.67 -3.09
N GLY A 360 -35.87 13.04 -1.90
CA GLY A 360 -36.77 13.39 -0.79
C GLY A 360 -36.14 13.17 0.59
N GLY A 361 -35.96 14.26 1.34
CA GLY A 361 -35.62 14.18 2.75
C GLY A 361 -36.73 13.47 3.54
N GLY A 362 -36.31 12.70 4.54
CA GLY A 362 -37.18 12.07 5.50
C GLY A 362 -36.34 11.60 6.68
N GLU A 363 -36.51 12.29 7.80
CA GLU A 363 -36.30 11.69 9.13
C GLU A 363 -37.16 10.42 9.27
N LEU A 364 -36.86 9.65 10.33
CA LEU A 364 -37.44 8.36 10.77
C LEU A 364 -36.55 7.17 10.39
N GLY A 365 -36.22 6.25 11.30
CA GLY A 365 -36.67 6.08 12.66
C GLY A 365 -35.93 4.91 13.31
N ASN A 366 -35.97 4.92 14.63
CA ASN A 366 -35.34 3.98 15.54
C ASN A 366 -35.47 2.51 15.11
N PHE A 367 -34.37 1.77 15.21
CA PHE A 367 -34.36 0.32 15.31
C PHE A 367 -34.87 -0.08 16.71
N SER A 368 -36.12 0.27 17.04
CA SER A 368 -36.80 -0.22 18.23
C SER A 368 -37.61 -1.45 17.86
N ALA A 369 -37.29 -2.56 18.51
CA ALA A 369 -38.06 -3.79 18.44
C ALA A 369 -39.54 -3.53 18.80
N GLN A 370 -40.43 -3.70 17.84
CA GLN A 370 -41.84 -4.00 18.11
C GLN A 370 -42.29 -5.14 17.21
N THR A 371 -42.83 -6.16 17.87
CA THR A 371 -43.45 -7.36 17.34
C THR A 371 -44.83 -7.10 16.74
N THR A 372 -45.26 -8.03 15.87
CA THR A 372 -46.60 -8.21 15.24
C THR A 372 -46.84 -7.30 14.02
N SER A 373 -47.39 -7.73 12.88
CA SER A 373 -48.34 -8.81 12.58
C SER A 373 -48.22 -9.26 11.09
N ARG A 374 -48.97 -10.32 10.75
CA ARG A 374 -49.08 -10.97 9.42
C ARG A 374 -49.34 -9.99 8.27
N GLY A 375 -48.65 -10.18 7.15
CA GLY A 375 -48.91 -9.54 5.85
C GLY A 375 -47.99 -10.09 4.77
N GLU A 376 -48.48 -10.21 3.55
CA GLU A 376 -48.05 -11.14 2.51
C GLU A 376 -46.65 -10.92 1.92
N ALA A 377 -46.02 -12.03 1.52
CA ALA A 377 -44.72 -12.08 0.90
C ALA A 377 -44.77 -11.60 -0.55
N ALA A 378 -44.28 -10.38 -0.82
CA ALA A 378 -43.87 -9.99 -2.15
C ALA A 378 -42.53 -10.68 -2.49
N SER A 379 -42.57 -11.62 -3.43
CA SER A 379 -41.41 -12.36 -3.94
C SER A 379 -40.43 -11.42 -4.66
N VAL A 380 -39.30 -11.12 -4.02
CA VAL A 380 -38.19 -10.38 -4.64
C VAL A 380 -37.16 -11.36 -5.20
N GLY A 381 -36.79 -11.14 -6.46
CA GLY A 381 -36.13 -12.08 -7.36
C GLY A 381 -34.86 -12.77 -6.83
N PHE A 382 -34.75 -14.04 -7.20
CA PHE A 382 -33.61 -14.91 -6.92
C PHE A 382 -32.35 -14.44 -7.65
N VAL A 383 -31.34 -14.00 -6.91
CA VAL A 383 -29.97 -13.91 -7.43
C VAL A 383 -29.12 -15.00 -6.78
N ARG A 384 -28.64 -15.94 -7.61
CA ARG A 384 -27.68 -16.99 -7.23
C ARG A 384 -26.30 -16.39 -7.04
N ASN A 385 -25.96 -16.01 -5.81
CA ASN A 385 -24.57 -15.77 -5.45
C ASN A 385 -23.98 -17.04 -4.84
N ASN A 386 -23.23 -17.80 -5.65
CA ASN A 386 -22.34 -18.85 -5.18
C ASN A 386 -21.17 -18.20 -4.43
N TYR A 387 -21.36 -17.89 -3.14
CA TYR A 387 -20.23 -17.65 -2.25
C TYR A 387 -19.40 -18.95 -2.17
N PRO A 388 -18.06 -18.89 -2.32
CA PRO A 388 -17.22 -20.07 -2.26
C PRO A 388 -17.42 -20.79 -0.93
N ARG A 389 -17.95 -22.02 -0.99
CA ARG A 389 -18.08 -22.94 0.14
C ARG A 389 -16.69 -23.44 0.54
N LYS A 390 -15.95 -22.67 1.32
CA LYS A 390 -14.84 -23.22 2.11
C LYS A 390 -15.23 -23.17 3.57
N THR A 391 -15.42 -24.35 4.17
CA THR A 391 -15.40 -24.58 5.61
C THR A 391 -13.98 -24.37 6.13
N SER A 392 -13.39 -23.21 5.89
CA SER A 392 -12.01 -22.93 6.29
C SER A 392 -11.97 -22.59 7.77
N LYS A 393 -10.98 -23.13 8.50
CA LYS A 393 -10.71 -22.70 9.88
C LYS A 393 -10.42 -21.18 9.87
N ILE A 394 -10.71 -20.46 10.95
CA ILE A 394 -10.39 -19.01 11.09
C ILE A 394 -8.94 -18.71 10.70
N SER A 395 -8.03 -19.61 11.07
CA SER A 395 -6.60 -19.52 10.81
C SER A 395 -6.27 -19.51 9.31
N GLU A 396 -7.13 -20.06 8.47
CA GLU A 396 -6.95 -20.13 7.01
C GLU A 396 -7.52 -18.90 6.30
N SER A 397 -8.55 -18.25 6.86
CA SER A 397 -9.14 -17.04 6.28
C SER A 397 -8.48 -15.74 6.72
N LEU A 398 -7.89 -15.68 7.92
CA LEU A 398 -7.21 -14.48 8.41
C LEU A 398 -5.99 -14.04 7.56
N PRO A 399 -5.11 -14.93 7.07
CA PRO A 399 -3.89 -14.54 6.39
C PRO A 399 -4.08 -13.66 5.15
N GLN A 400 -5.20 -13.81 4.43
CA GLN A 400 -5.49 -13.01 3.24
C GLN A 400 -5.76 -11.52 3.57
N HIS A 401 -6.03 -11.20 4.84
CA HIS A 401 -6.27 -9.84 5.32
C HIS A 401 -5.07 -9.25 6.06
N PHE A 402 -3.90 -9.93 6.01
CA PHE A 402 -2.70 -9.43 6.67
C PHE A 402 -1.98 -8.41 5.80
N TYR A 403 -1.39 -7.43 6.49
CA TYR A 403 -0.50 -6.48 5.86
C TYR A 403 0.89 -7.11 5.72
N GLN A 404 1.42 -7.08 4.49
CA GLN A 404 2.78 -7.50 4.21
C GLN A 404 3.74 -6.30 4.32
N ALA A 405 4.49 -6.26 5.42
CA ALA A 405 5.54 -5.26 5.61
C ALA A 405 6.72 -5.52 4.67
N LEU A 406 7.27 -4.47 4.06
CA LEU A 406 8.48 -4.58 3.25
C LEU A 406 9.68 -4.97 4.12
N THR A 407 10.47 -5.93 3.64
CA THR A 407 11.75 -6.29 4.25
C THR A 407 12.81 -5.21 4.03
N LEU A 408 13.95 -5.33 4.71
CA LEU A 408 15.09 -4.43 4.45
C LEU A 408 15.56 -4.51 2.98
N GLU A 409 15.59 -5.70 2.39
CA GLU A 409 16.01 -5.90 1.00
C GLU A 409 14.97 -5.35 0.01
N ASP A 410 13.68 -5.64 0.21
CA ASP A 410 12.61 -5.08 -0.64
C ASP A 410 12.66 -3.55 -0.66
N ARG A 411 12.98 -2.94 0.49
CA ARG A 411 13.13 -1.48 0.58
C ARG A 411 14.36 -0.97 -0.13
N LYS A 412 15.49 -1.68 -0.04
CA LYS A 412 16.70 -1.31 -0.79
C LYS A 412 16.39 -1.32 -2.28
N VAL A 413 15.73 -2.36 -2.79
CA VAL A 413 15.28 -2.46 -4.19
C VAL A 413 14.31 -1.34 -4.55
N LYS A 414 13.23 -1.12 -3.78
CA LYS A 414 12.26 -0.04 -4.05
C LYS A 414 12.84 1.36 -3.90
N SER A 415 13.89 1.55 -3.10
CA SER A 415 14.56 2.86 -2.94
C SER A 415 15.46 3.24 -4.10
N GLN A 416 15.66 2.34 -5.06
CA GLN A 416 16.50 2.63 -6.20
C GLN A 416 15.79 3.60 -7.16
N PRO A 417 16.51 4.60 -7.70
CA PRO A 417 15.93 5.57 -8.62
C PRO A 417 15.28 4.88 -9.83
N LEU A 418 14.21 5.47 -10.40
CA LEU A 418 13.60 5.03 -11.68
C LEU A 418 14.62 4.84 -12.81
N TYR A 419 15.74 5.57 -12.76
CA TYR A 419 16.88 5.38 -13.66
C TYR A 419 17.50 3.98 -13.55
N ARG A 420 17.69 3.46 -12.32
CA ARG A 420 18.19 2.10 -12.11
C ARG A 420 17.21 1.06 -12.62
N ASN A 421 15.91 1.17 -12.35
CA ASN A 421 14.92 0.23 -12.89
C ASN A 421 14.93 0.19 -14.44
N ARG A 422 15.06 1.35 -15.11
CA ARG A 422 15.21 1.40 -16.58
C ARG A 422 16.56 0.84 -17.04
N ARG A 423 17.64 1.11 -16.32
CA ARG A 423 18.97 0.55 -16.61
C ARG A 423 18.97 -0.96 -16.45
N ASP A 424 18.34 -1.50 -15.41
CA ASP A 424 18.20 -2.93 -15.14
C ASP A 424 17.37 -3.61 -16.22
N GLN A 425 16.27 -3.00 -16.67
CA GLN A 425 15.50 -3.49 -17.82
C GLN A 425 16.33 -3.55 -19.11
N ARG A 426 17.16 -2.53 -19.37
CA ARG A 426 18.08 -2.51 -20.52
C ARG A 426 19.18 -3.56 -20.38
N ILE A 427 19.73 -3.76 -19.19
CA ILE A 427 20.72 -4.82 -18.91
C ILE A 427 20.09 -6.21 -19.10
N GLN A 428 18.84 -6.41 -18.66
CA GLN A 428 18.10 -7.65 -18.91
C GLN A 428 17.84 -7.89 -20.41
N ALA A 429 17.63 -6.83 -21.20
CA ALA A 429 17.56 -6.93 -22.66
C ALA A 429 18.91 -7.32 -23.27
N LEU A 430 20.03 -6.75 -22.78
CA LEU A 430 21.38 -7.12 -23.22
C LEU A 430 21.70 -8.60 -22.95
N LEU A 431 21.30 -9.11 -21.78
CA LEU A 431 21.49 -10.52 -21.42
C LEU A 431 20.72 -11.48 -22.32
N LYS A 432 19.55 -11.08 -22.83
CA LYS A 432 18.80 -11.90 -23.81
C LYS A 432 19.50 -11.99 -25.16
N THR A 433 20.31 -10.99 -25.50
CA THR A 433 21.10 -10.95 -26.74
C THR A 433 22.52 -11.51 -26.57
N ASP A 434 22.91 -11.90 -25.36
CA ASP A 434 24.23 -12.47 -25.06
C ASP A 434 24.29 -13.96 -25.44
N SER A 435 24.63 -14.25 -26.70
CA SER A 435 24.77 -15.61 -27.19
C SER A 435 26.02 -16.34 -26.69
N SER A 436 27.02 -15.63 -26.16
CA SER A 436 28.30 -16.21 -25.72
C SER A 436 28.35 -16.49 -24.21
N GLY A 437 27.42 -15.94 -23.43
CA GLY A 437 27.35 -16.08 -21.97
C GLY A 437 28.45 -15.32 -21.21
N LEU A 438 29.34 -14.62 -21.93
CA LEU A 438 30.47 -13.90 -21.36
C LEU A 438 30.02 -12.66 -20.56
N LEU A 439 28.94 -12.00 -21.00
CA LEU A 439 28.38 -10.86 -20.28
C LEU A 439 27.70 -11.30 -18.98
N ALA A 440 26.96 -12.41 -19.03
CA ALA A 440 26.37 -13.00 -17.83
C ALA A 440 27.43 -13.38 -16.78
N ALA A 441 28.53 -14.01 -17.20
CA ALA A 441 29.66 -14.34 -16.32
C ALA A 441 30.30 -13.08 -15.71
N ALA A 442 30.54 -12.03 -16.51
CA ALA A 442 31.15 -10.79 -16.03
C ALA A 442 30.27 -10.03 -15.03
N LEU A 443 28.94 -10.07 -15.19
CA LEU A 443 28.00 -9.48 -14.22
C LEU A 443 27.99 -10.26 -12.90
N LYS A 444 28.10 -11.59 -12.97
CA LYS A 444 28.23 -12.44 -11.79
C LYS A 444 29.50 -12.12 -11.01
N GLU A 445 30.65 -12.05 -11.69
CA GLU A 445 31.93 -11.63 -11.10
C GLU A 445 31.83 -10.27 -10.40
N PHE A 446 31.17 -9.29 -11.03
CA PHE A 446 30.97 -7.97 -10.43
C PHE A 446 30.12 -8.02 -9.15
N SER A 447 29.09 -8.86 -9.10
CA SER A 447 28.25 -9.02 -7.92
C SER A 447 28.99 -9.69 -6.75
N GLU A 448 29.85 -10.66 -7.05
CA GLU A 448 30.63 -11.43 -6.08
C GLU A 448 31.87 -10.66 -5.56
N PHE A 449 32.32 -9.64 -6.29
CA PHE A 449 33.46 -8.81 -5.89
C PHE A 449 33.23 -8.02 -4.59
N TRP A 450 32.01 -7.50 -4.37
CA TRP A 450 31.78 -6.57 -3.24
C TRP A 450 31.86 -7.23 -1.86
N PRO A 451 31.23 -8.40 -1.61
CA PRO A 451 31.28 -9.04 -0.30
C PRO A 451 32.70 -9.45 0.15
N GLY A 452 33.59 -9.80 -0.78
CA GLY A 452 34.93 -10.35 -0.48
C GLY A 452 36.13 -9.41 -0.69
N SER A 453 35.94 -8.21 -1.25
CA SER A 453 37.06 -7.31 -1.62
C SER A 453 37.58 -6.44 -0.46
N GLN A 454 38.88 -6.16 -0.49
CA GLN A 454 39.53 -5.21 0.42
C GLN A 454 39.26 -3.75 0.01
N ASP A 455 39.36 -2.81 0.95
CA ASP A 455 38.99 -1.41 0.72
C ASP A 455 39.81 -0.72 -0.38
N PHE A 456 41.11 -1.05 -0.51
CA PHE A 456 41.94 -0.52 -1.60
C PHE A 456 41.48 -1.03 -2.98
N GLN A 457 41.01 -2.28 -3.06
CA GLN A 457 40.49 -2.86 -4.31
C GLN A 457 39.16 -2.21 -4.68
N ARG A 458 38.29 -1.97 -3.69
CA ARG A 458 37.02 -1.25 -3.88
C ARG A 458 37.24 0.18 -4.34
N ALA A 459 38.20 0.89 -3.75
CA ALA A 459 38.57 2.25 -4.16
C ALA A 459 39.06 2.28 -5.61
N LYS A 460 39.94 1.33 -5.99
CA LYS A 460 40.44 1.19 -7.36
C LYS A 460 39.32 0.84 -8.35
N GLN A 461 38.40 -0.05 -7.98
CA GLN A 461 37.25 -0.40 -8.81
C GLN A 461 36.32 0.81 -9.02
N LYS A 462 36.05 1.61 -7.98
CA LYS A 462 35.27 2.85 -8.12
C LYS A 462 35.93 3.83 -9.08
N GLN A 463 37.26 3.95 -9.03
CA GLN A 463 38.00 4.79 -9.97
C GLN A 463 37.85 4.32 -11.41
N TYR A 464 38.01 3.01 -11.67
CA TYR A 464 37.79 2.45 -13.01
C TYR A 464 36.35 2.60 -13.48
N ALA A 465 35.37 2.38 -12.60
CA ALA A 465 33.96 2.53 -12.94
C ALA A 465 33.61 3.99 -13.31
N HIS A 466 34.20 4.96 -12.61
CA HIS A 466 34.04 6.37 -12.94
C HIS A 466 34.62 6.69 -14.33
N ILE A 467 35.87 6.29 -14.60
CA ILE A 467 36.50 6.48 -15.91
C ILE A 467 35.68 5.80 -17.01
N ALA A 468 35.20 4.57 -16.77
CA ALA A 468 34.38 3.83 -17.70
C ALA A 468 33.06 4.55 -18.02
N ALA A 469 32.41 5.14 -17.02
CA ALA A 469 31.19 5.92 -17.23
C ALA A 469 31.47 7.18 -18.08
N VAL A 470 32.53 7.93 -17.76
CA VAL A 470 32.90 9.13 -18.50
C VAL A 470 33.26 8.82 -19.96
N LEU A 471 34.07 7.77 -20.20
CA LEU A 471 34.38 7.32 -21.57
C LEU A 471 33.12 6.89 -22.32
N TRP A 472 32.22 6.17 -21.65
CA TRP A 472 30.99 5.70 -22.29
C TRP A 472 30.05 6.85 -22.62
N GLU A 473 29.99 7.91 -21.81
CA GLU A 473 29.13 9.07 -22.10
C GLU A 473 29.65 9.89 -23.30
N ASN A 474 30.97 10.00 -23.46
CA ASN A 474 31.59 10.78 -24.53
C ASN A 474 31.75 10.01 -25.86
N LEU A 475 31.47 8.71 -25.88
CA LEU A 475 31.43 7.93 -27.13
C LEU A 475 30.20 8.33 -27.97
N PRO A 476 30.37 8.61 -29.27
CA PRO A 476 29.24 8.95 -30.14
C PRO A 476 28.25 7.80 -30.23
N GLY A 477 26.96 8.13 -30.38
CA GLY A 477 25.89 7.14 -30.48
C GLY A 477 25.97 6.30 -31.75
N GLU A 478 26.40 6.91 -32.85
CA GLU A 478 26.64 6.29 -34.15
C GLU A 478 27.97 6.79 -34.73
N GLY A 479 28.72 5.92 -35.42
CA GLY A 479 29.99 6.26 -36.07
C GLY A 479 31.25 5.85 -35.31
N TRP A 480 32.40 6.04 -35.97
CA TRP A 480 33.73 5.75 -35.42
C TRP A 480 34.33 7.00 -34.78
N CYS A 481 35.02 6.83 -33.67
CA CYS A 481 35.73 7.91 -32.98
C CYS A 481 37.17 7.50 -32.66
N SER A 482 38.10 8.45 -32.85
CA SER A 482 39.51 8.31 -32.47
C SER A 482 39.65 8.43 -30.94
N LEU A 483 40.13 7.36 -30.31
CA LEU A 483 40.37 7.36 -28.86
C LEU A 483 41.39 8.41 -28.45
N SER A 484 42.41 8.67 -29.28
CA SER A 484 43.47 9.62 -28.91
C SER A 484 42.93 11.03 -28.79
N GLU A 485 42.09 11.46 -29.73
CA GLU A 485 41.44 12.78 -29.72
C GLU A 485 40.50 12.90 -28.52
N MET A 486 39.65 11.88 -28.30
CA MET A 486 38.75 11.84 -27.15
C MET A 486 39.48 11.91 -25.80
N LEU A 487 40.60 11.19 -25.64
CA LEU A 487 41.34 11.19 -24.37
C LEU A 487 42.07 12.51 -24.12
N ASP A 488 42.52 13.19 -25.18
CA ASP A 488 43.18 14.49 -25.09
C ASP A 488 42.17 15.60 -24.72
N GLU A 489 40.88 15.45 -25.08
CA GLU A 489 39.80 16.36 -24.67
C GLU A 489 39.32 16.17 -23.22
N ILE A 490 39.26 14.93 -22.73
CA ILE A 490 38.64 14.59 -21.42
C ILE A 490 39.68 14.50 -20.28
N ASP A 491 40.98 14.61 -20.59
CA ASP A 491 42.10 14.52 -19.63
C ASP A 491 42.07 13.24 -18.75
N ILE A 492 42.02 12.08 -19.40
CA ILE A 492 41.96 10.76 -18.73
C ILE A 492 43.23 9.94 -18.99
N ASP A 493 43.71 9.26 -17.94
CA ASP A 493 44.85 8.33 -18.02
C ASP A 493 44.65 7.22 -19.07
N ARG A 494 45.46 7.29 -20.15
CA ARG A 494 45.46 6.36 -21.28
C ARG A 494 45.57 4.89 -20.86
N LYS A 495 46.38 4.57 -19.83
CA LYS A 495 46.58 3.18 -19.39
C LYS A 495 45.29 2.55 -18.84
N LYS A 496 44.46 3.34 -18.14
CA LYS A 496 43.18 2.86 -17.60
C LYS A 496 42.14 2.73 -18.71
N SER A 497 42.12 3.67 -19.65
CA SER A 497 41.23 3.64 -20.81
C SER A 497 41.46 2.40 -21.67
N TYR A 498 42.72 2.04 -21.97
CA TYR A 498 43.01 0.83 -22.74
C TYR A 498 42.49 -0.45 -22.07
N ARG A 499 42.56 -0.53 -20.73
CA ARG A 499 42.03 -1.69 -19.99
C ARG A 499 40.51 -1.78 -20.13
N ILE A 500 39.83 -0.65 -19.93
CA ILE A 500 38.37 -0.57 -20.00
C ILE A 500 37.88 -0.99 -21.39
N LEU A 501 38.49 -0.44 -22.45
CA LEU A 501 38.14 -0.73 -23.84
C LEU A 501 38.35 -2.19 -24.21
N ARG A 502 39.48 -2.79 -23.78
CA ARG A 502 39.73 -4.22 -24.01
C ARG A 502 38.65 -5.09 -23.35
N LYS A 503 38.17 -4.69 -22.15
CA LYS A 503 37.11 -5.44 -21.45
C LYS A 503 35.77 -5.26 -22.16
N TRP A 504 35.47 -4.06 -22.66
CA TRP A 504 34.27 -3.82 -23.46
C TRP A 504 34.28 -4.58 -24.79
N PHE A 505 35.42 -4.63 -25.47
CA PHE A 505 35.59 -5.40 -26.71
C PHE A 505 35.41 -6.90 -26.46
N ALA A 506 36.04 -7.45 -25.41
CA ALA A 506 35.89 -8.85 -25.03
C ALA A 506 34.45 -9.24 -24.68
N LEU A 507 33.65 -8.29 -24.19
CA LEU A 507 32.24 -8.46 -23.87
C LEU A 507 31.30 -8.04 -25.02
N ASN A 508 31.84 -7.76 -26.20
CA ASN A 508 31.09 -7.38 -27.40
C ASN A 508 30.17 -6.14 -27.19
N LEU A 509 30.58 -5.22 -26.31
CA LEU A 509 29.86 -3.97 -26.02
C LEU A 509 30.24 -2.84 -26.99
N ILE A 510 31.44 -2.92 -27.55
CA ILE A 510 32.00 -1.99 -28.53
C ILE A 510 32.64 -2.76 -29.67
N GLU A 511 32.85 -2.07 -30.77
CA GLU A 511 33.81 -2.45 -31.79
C GLU A 511 35.07 -1.59 -31.65
N LEU A 512 36.22 -2.21 -31.90
CA LEU A 512 37.53 -1.62 -31.68
C LEU A 512 38.45 -1.98 -32.85
N ILE A 513 39.09 -0.98 -33.46
CA ILE A 513 40.11 -1.16 -34.50
C ILE A 513 41.43 -0.58 -33.99
N ASP A 514 42.51 -1.36 -34.08
CA ASP A 514 43.86 -0.90 -33.76
C ASP A 514 44.52 -0.30 -35.01
N ARG A 515 44.84 1.00 -34.94
CA ARG A 515 45.53 1.78 -35.98
C ARG A 515 47.00 2.04 -35.66
N SER A 516 47.52 1.46 -34.58
CA SER A 516 48.88 1.72 -34.10
C SER A 516 49.93 1.35 -35.17
N SER A 517 50.82 2.29 -35.49
CA SER A 517 51.90 2.03 -36.44
C SER A 517 53.00 1.15 -35.83
N PRO A 518 53.52 0.14 -36.56
CA PRO A 518 54.66 -0.67 -36.10
C PRO A 518 55.97 0.11 -36.00
N THR A 519 56.10 1.25 -36.70
CA THR A 519 57.38 1.95 -36.93
C THR A 519 57.54 3.28 -36.17
N ALA A 520 56.58 3.66 -35.31
CA ALA A 520 56.67 4.90 -34.55
C ALA A 520 57.59 4.73 -33.32
N VAL A 521 58.57 5.64 -33.18
CA VAL A 521 59.56 5.69 -32.07
C VAL A 521 58.89 5.81 -30.68
N ASN A 522 57.64 6.28 -30.64
CA ASN A 522 56.79 6.25 -29.46
C ASN A 522 55.60 5.31 -29.73
N LEU A 523 55.50 4.20 -28.98
CA LEU A 523 54.41 3.21 -28.99
C LEU A 523 53.07 3.80 -28.50
N LYS A 524 52.57 4.85 -29.15
CA LYS A 524 51.24 5.41 -28.87
C LYS A 524 50.22 4.47 -29.50
N TYR A 525 49.41 3.82 -28.65
CA TYR A 525 48.29 3.03 -29.14
C TYR A 525 47.22 3.96 -29.71
N GLU A 526 46.86 3.75 -30.97
CA GLU A 526 45.79 4.48 -31.64
C GLU A 526 44.63 3.51 -31.88
N PHE A 527 43.49 3.80 -31.27
CA PHE A 527 42.29 2.99 -31.38
C PHE A 527 41.14 3.80 -31.95
N ASP A 528 40.41 3.17 -32.87
CA ASP A 528 39.12 3.63 -33.33
C ASP A 528 38.02 2.83 -32.63
N ILE A 529 37.00 3.52 -32.12
CA ILE A 529 35.95 2.91 -31.29
C ILE A 529 34.58 3.23 -31.86
N ARG A 530 33.70 2.22 -31.86
CA ARG A 530 32.27 2.38 -32.15
C ARG A 530 31.42 1.68 -31.09
N LYS A 531 30.38 2.36 -30.60
CA LYS A 531 29.40 1.76 -29.68
C LYS A 531 28.54 0.74 -30.40
N LYS A 532 28.36 -0.44 -29.79
CA LYS A 532 27.43 -1.48 -30.27
C LYS A 532 26.17 -1.59 -29.43
N GLN A 533 26.28 -1.24 -28.14
CA GLN A 533 25.18 -1.34 -27.19
C GLN A 533 24.77 0.04 -26.67
N PRO A 534 23.48 0.27 -26.39
CA PRO A 534 22.97 1.57 -25.94
C PRO A 534 23.22 1.83 -24.45
N THR A 535 23.68 0.84 -23.67
CA THR A 535 23.81 0.95 -22.22
C THR A 535 25.02 0.18 -21.72
N LEU A 536 25.79 0.81 -20.84
CA LEU A 536 26.94 0.19 -20.17
C LEU A 536 26.46 -0.60 -18.93
N PRO A 537 26.69 -1.92 -18.84
CA PRO A 537 26.49 -2.69 -17.62
C PRO A 537 27.54 -2.36 -16.55
N ASP A 538 27.24 -2.67 -15.29
CA ASP A 538 28.23 -2.54 -14.20
C ASP A 538 29.23 -3.71 -14.26
N LEU A 539 30.49 -3.41 -14.56
CA LEU A 539 31.53 -4.41 -14.83
C LEU A 539 32.71 -4.28 -13.86
N LEU A 540 33.37 -5.40 -13.59
CA LEU A 540 34.63 -5.46 -12.84
C LEU A 540 35.82 -5.15 -13.77
N TYR A 541 36.65 -4.18 -13.38
CA TYR A 541 37.85 -3.75 -14.14
C TYR A 541 39.16 -3.95 -13.35
N VAL A 542 39.05 -4.24 -12.06
CA VAL A 542 40.20 -4.64 -11.23
C VAL A 542 40.53 -6.09 -11.54
N LEU A 543 41.80 -6.33 -11.89
CA LEU A 543 42.34 -7.65 -12.20
C LEU A 543 43.61 -7.84 -11.36
N ASP A 544 43.86 -9.08 -10.96
CA ASP A 544 45.12 -9.49 -10.34
C ASP A 544 46.27 -9.44 -11.36
N ARG A 545 47.53 -9.42 -10.85
CA ARG A 545 48.71 -9.21 -11.68
C ARG A 545 48.94 -10.31 -12.74
N SER A 546 48.63 -11.56 -12.41
CA SER A 546 48.67 -12.70 -13.34
C SER A 546 47.64 -12.53 -14.45
N ASN A 547 46.37 -12.35 -14.06
CA ASN A 547 45.23 -12.21 -14.98
C ASN A 547 45.39 -10.99 -15.90
N LEU A 548 46.05 -9.92 -15.44
CA LEU A 548 46.31 -8.74 -16.25
C LEU A 548 47.28 -9.01 -17.41
N LYS A 549 48.30 -9.86 -17.22
CA LYS A 549 49.26 -10.18 -18.28
C LYS A 549 48.58 -10.97 -19.40
N GLU A 550 47.85 -12.01 -19.03
CA GLU A 550 47.09 -12.85 -19.96
C GLU A 550 46.00 -12.05 -20.68
N PHE A 551 45.24 -11.24 -19.94
CA PHE A 551 44.21 -10.37 -20.51
C PHE A 551 44.78 -9.42 -21.57
N ASN A 552 45.96 -8.84 -21.33
CA ASN A 552 46.61 -7.95 -22.29
C ASN A 552 47.19 -8.68 -23.50
N ALA A 553 47.68 -9.92 -23.33
CA ALA A 553 48.17 -10.74 -24.42
C ALA A 553 47.01 -11.14 -25.36
N ASN A 554 45.91 -11.63 -24.79
CA ASN A 554 44.72 -12.05 -25.53
C ASN A 554 44.05 -10.88 -26.28
N ALA A 555 44.02 -9.69 -25.68
CA ALA A 555 43.48 -8.53 -26.36
C ALA A 555 44.31 -8.13 -27.60
N ARG A 556 45.64 -8.30 -27.56
CA ARG A 556 46.52 -7.94 -28.70
C ARG A 556 46.38 -8.86 -29.90
N THR A 557 45.93 -10.10 -29.70
CA THR A 557 45.71 -11.08 -30.77
C THR A 557 44.32 -10.96 -31.38
N LEU A 558 43.31 -10.58 -30.59
CA LEU A 558 41.90 -10.55 -31.01
C LEU A 558 41.44 -9.23 -31.63
N ILE A 559 42.10 -8.10 -31.32
CA ILE A 559 41.69 -6.80 -31.86
C ILE A 559 42.18 -6.68 -33.33
N PRO A 560 41.27 -6.40 -34.29
CA PRO A 560 41.64 -6.27 -35.69
C PRO A 560 42.58 -5.08 -35.89
N LYS A 561 43.67 -5.31 -36.63
CA LYS A 561 44.65 -4.29 -37.00
C LYS A 561 44.39 -3.83 -38.42
N THR A 562 44.22 -2.52 -38.59
CA THR A 562 44.02 -1.93 -39.91
C THR A 562 44.99 -0.76 -40.05
N TYR A 563 46.01 -0.94 -40.89
CA TYR A 563 47.02 0.08 -41.12
C TYR A 563 46.55 1.02 -42.24
N VAL A 564 46.47 2.32 -41.94
CA VAL A 564 46.31 3.34 -42.98
C VAL A 564 47.72 3.84 -43.34
N PRO A 565 48.20 3.67 -44.59
CA PRO A 565 49.49 4.21 -44.98
C PRO A 565 49.47 5.73 -44.81
N LYS A 566 50.45 6.28 -44.09
CA LYS A 566 50.62 7.74 -43.98
C LYS A 566 50.68 8.33 -45.39
N LYS A 567 49.75 9.24 -45.72
CA LYS A 567 49.89 10.08 -46.92
C LYS A 567 51.26 10.77 -46.84
N ALA A 568 52.11 10.52 -47.83
CA ALA A 568 53.39 11.20 -47.97
C ALA A 568 53.12 12.72 -47.94
N ARG A 569 53.83 13.44 -47.07
CA ARG A 569 53.81 14.90 -47.09
C ARG A 569 54.29 15.33 -48.49
N GLN A 570 53.41 15.93 -49.28
CA GLN A 570 53.85 16.74 -50.42
C GLN A 570 54.69 17.87 -49.85
N LYS A 571 55.92 18.01 -50.38
CA LYS A 571 56.87 19.06 -50.02
C LYS A 571 56.38 20.41 -50.49
#